data_AF-A0A6J2T9V3-F1
#
_entry.id   AF-A0A6J2T9V3-F1
#
_cell.length_a   1.000
_cell.length_b   1.000
_cell.length_c   1.000
_cell.angle_alpha   90.00
_cell.angle_beta   90.00
_cell.angle_gamma   90.00
#
_symmetry.space_group_name_H-M   'P 1'
#
loop_
_entity.id
_entity.type
_entity.pdbx_description
1 polymer ?
#
loop_
_entity_poly.entity_id
_entity_poly.type
_entity_poly.pdbx_seq_one_letter_code
_entity_poly.pdbx_strand_id
1 'polypeptide(L)'
;MIQCVNKNNVTVLSLRRAPKLHGCVSKYEDVKNHELQKKKFIGFYDRRAGRRLKHYFLRTAYHRNHTPHSEKVYKSYAEIFDQFDKMFVIFRDVLSYKPVFKQYFNQMLIEMFEDRIMYAEVRMNFLPLYGPRNATYPAKVALRLFLKIVKEFKAKHPGFLGIKIISTASKEETTQHIKERIKQHREFRKIYPDIFIGFDLIGYEDESKSLYELSQILLKASDLSLFLHAGETNTHLSPIDNNVMDALLLRAKRIGHGYSISRHPLLLDKIMSKKIPIEICPLSNQIFGLVGDMRTHPAAEWFARGAPLVIGNDNPGRWEAKGVSYDFYFALMGIAPEYASLGTLKKLVWNSIEYSELSKMQRRTAFKILKREWDTFIKRVGSLLH
;
A
#
# COMPACT_ATOMS: atom_id res chain seq x y z
N MET A 1 -8.00 11.70 -23.73
CA MET A 1 -6.91 11.40 -22.77
C MET A 1 -5.65 11.42 -23.60
N ILE A 2 -4.62 12.12 -23.14
CA ILE A 2 -3.36 12.22 -23.88
C ILE A 2 -2.29 11.38 -23.21
N GLN A 3 -1.32 10.94 -24.01
CA GLN A 3 -0.11 10.26 -23.54
C GLN A 3 1.14 10.96 -24.10
N CYS A 4 2.26 10.81 -23.40
CA CYS A 4 3.59 11.13 -23.91
C CYS A 4 4.65 10.27 -23.21
N VAL A 5 5.88 10.27 -23.73
CA VAL A 5 7.03 9.59 -23.14
C VAL A 5 7.97 10.61 -22.52
N ASN A 6 8.30 10.41 -21.26
CA ASN A 6 9.23 11.27 -20.52
C ASN A 6 10.70 10.95 -20.82
N LYS A 7 11.62 11.79 -20.33
CA LYS A 7 13.07 11.61 -20.48
C LYS A 7 13.62 10.26 -19.96
N ASN A 8 12.88 9.57 -19.09
CA ASN A 8 13.25 8.26 -18.54
C ASN A 8 12.60 7.11 -19.36
N ASN A 9 12.10 7.40 -20.56
CA ASN A 9 11.40 6.45 -21.43
C ASN A 9 10.14 5.83 -20.80
N VAL A 10 9.45 6.57 -19.92
CA VAL A 10 8.21 6.13 -19.26
C VAL A 10 7.02 6.84 -19.88
N THR A 11 5.96 6.08 -20.18
CA THR A 11 4.69 6.67 -20.63
C THR A 11 4.03 7.44 -19.50
N VAL A 12 3.53 8.63 -19.78
CA VAL A 12 2.75 9.46 -18.85
C VAL A 12 1.37 9.66 -19.43
N LEU A 13 0.33 9.38 -18.64
CA LEU A 13 -1.06 9.60 -19.03
C LEU A 13 -1.58 10.89 -18.40
N SER A 14 -2.37 11.66 -19.15
CA SER A 14 -2.94 12.92 -18.66
C SER A 14 -4.35 13.19 -19.20
N LEU A 15 -5.15 13.86 -18.38
CA LEU A 15 -6.48 14.38 -18.73
C LEU A 15 -6.48 15.90 -18.94
N ARG A 16 -5.30 16.53 -18.95
CA ARG A 16 -5.15 17.95 -19.24
C ARG A 16 -5.48 18.23 -20.71
N ARG A 17 -6.11 19.39 -20.97
CA ARG A 17 -6.41 19.85 -22.35
C ARG A 17 -5.18 20.41 -23.05
N ALA A 18 -4.24 20.97 -22.29
CA ALA A 18 -2.97 21.47 -22.79
C ALA A 18 -1.82 20.78 -22.04
N PRO A 19 -0.80 20.29 -22.74
CA PRO A 19 0.38 19.72 -22.11
C PRO A 19 1.18 20.78 -21.36
N LYS A 20 1.47 20.55 -20.08
CA LYS A 20 2.50 21.30 -19.32
C LYS A 20 3.33 20.33 -18.49
N LEU A 21 4.65 20.44 -18.66
CA LEU A 21 5.78 19.85 -17.91
C LEU A 21 5.53 18.48 -17.24
N HIS A 22 5.22 17.47 -18.05
CA HIS A 22 5.53 16.07 -17.69
C HIS A 22 6.99 15.69 -17.99
N GLY A 23 7.83 16.66 -18.41
CA GLY A 23 9.20 16.38 -18.87
C GLY A 23 9.23 15.45 -20.09
N CYS A 24 8.20 15.54 -20.93
CA CYS A 24 8.04 14.70 -22.10
C CYS A 24 8.99 15.09 -23.23
N VAL A 25 9.68 14.08 -23.76
CA VAL A 25 10.57 14.19 -24.93
C VAL A 25 9.85 13.79 -26.21
N SER A 26 8.74 13.04 -26.11
CA SER A 26 7.84 12.79 -27.24
C SER A 26 6.77 13.87 -27.38
N LYS A 27 6.15 13.94 -28.56
CA LYS A 27 4.90 14.67 -28.76
C LYS A 27 3.79 14.03 -27.92
N TYR A 28 2.80 14.86 -27.54
CA TYR A 28 1.59 14.37 -26.90
C TYR A 28 0.64 13.84 -27.96
N GLU A 29 0.08 12.65 -27.72
CA GLU A 29 -0.83 11.96 -28.63
C GLU A 29 -2.14 11.65 -27.93
N ASP A 30 -3.26 11.69 -28.65
CA ASP A 30 -4.52 11.16 -28.13
C ASP A 30 -4.45 9.63 -28.08
N VAL A 31 -4.72 9.06 -26.92
CA VAL A 31 -4.64 7.62 -26.68
C VAL A 31 -5.54 6.84 -27.66
N LYS A 32 -6.74 7.35 -27.99
CA LYS A 32 -7.64 6.67 -28.93
C LYS A 32 -7.06 6.64 -30.34
N ASN A 33 -6.45 7.74 -30.77
CA ASN A 33 -5.86 7.83 -32.11
C ASN A 33 -4.61 6.95 -32.23
N HIS A 34 -3.81 6.86 -31.16
CA HIS A 34 -2.65 5.97 -31.12
C HIS A 34 -3.02 4.49 -31.21
N GLU A 35 -4.07 4.06 -30.50
CA GLU A 35 -4.54 2.67 -30.56
C GLU A 35 -5.09 2.30 -31.94
N LEU A 36 -5.83 3.22 -32.57
CA LEU A 36 -6.34 3.03 -33.93
C LEU A 36 -5.22 2.91 -34.97
N GLN A 37 -4.12 3.66 -34.80
CA GLN A 37 -2.96 3.59 -35.69
C GLN A 37 -2.15 2.29 -35.56
N LYS A 38 -2.15 1.64 -34.39
CA LYS A 38 -1.38 0.40 -34.15
C LYS A 38 -2.05 -0.90 -34.59
N LYS A 39 -3.24 -0.87 -35.23
CA LYS A 39 -3.96 -2.03 -35.82
C LYS A 39 -3.79 -3.36 -35.04
N LYS A 40 -3.94 -3.34 -33.72
CA LYS A 40 -4.09 -4.54 -32.88
C LYS A 40 -5.26 -4.31 -31.92
N PHE A 41 -6.45 -4.68 -32.39
CA PHE A 41 -7.69 -5.06 -31.67
C PHE A 41 -8.95 -4.45 -32.31
N ILE A 42 -9.66 -5.27 -33.08
CA ILE A 42 -11.11 -5.16 -33.35
C ILE A 42 -11.72 -6.37 -32.65
N GLY A 43 -12.56 -6.14 -31.64
CA GLY A 43 -13.30 -7.18 -30.94
C GLY A 43 -13.73 -6.74 -29.55
N PHE A 44 -15.05 -6.61 -29.36
CA PHE A 44 -15.76 -6.26 -28.12
C PHE A 44 -15.77 -4.79 -27.69
N TYR A 45 -16.55 -4.00 -28.44
CA TYR A 45 -16.99 -2.65 -28.04
C TYR A 45 -18.47 -2.69 -27.61
N ASP A 46 -18.76 -2.69 -26.31
CA ASP A 46 -20.08 -2.23 -25.80
C ASP A 46 -20.00 -1.66 -24.35
N ARG A 47 -21.08 -0.99 -23.93
CA ARG A 47 -21.28 0.03 -22.89
C ARG A 47 -20.76 -0.30 -21.49
N ARG A 48 -19.65 0.35 -21.09
CA ARG A 48 -19.37 0.98 -19.78
C ARG A 48 -17.93 1.51 -19.79
N ALA A 49 -17.76 2.83 -19.92
CA ALA A 49 -16.45 3.48 -20.08
C ALA A 49 -15.41 3.18 -18.97
N GLY A 50 -15.84 2.71 -17.80
CA GLY A 50 -14.95 2.31 -16.70
C GLY A 50 -14.19 0.99 -16.92
N ARG A 51 -14.73 0.02 -17.69
CA ARG A 51 -14.01 -1.24 -17.99
C ARG A 51 -12.94 -1.06 -19.07
N ARG A 52 -13.15 -0.11 -19.99
CA ARG A 52 -12.25 0.20 -21.12
C ARG A 52 -10.90 0.77 -20.65
N LEU A 53 -10.96 1.65 -19.66
CA LEU A 53 -9.78 2.23 -19.01
C LEU A 53 -9.04 1.18 -18.16
N LYS A 54 -9.76 0.36 -17.38
CA LYS A 54 -9.16 -0.74 -16.59
C LYS A 54 -8.30 -1.66 -17.46
N HIS A 55 -8.81 -2.13 -18.61
CA HIS A 55 -8.03 -3.02 -19.49
C HIS A 55 -6.82 -2.32 -20.12
N TYR A 56 -6.93 -1.09 -20.62
CA TYR A 56 -5.77 -0.35 -21.14
C TYR A 56 -4.72 -0.08 -20.05
N PHE A 57 -5.16 0.41 -18.88
CA PHE A 57 -4.32 0.73 -17.73
C PHE A 57 -3.58 -0.49 -17.17
N LEU A 58 -4.27 -1.63 -17.05
CA LEU A 58 -3.65 -2.89 -16.69
C LEU A 58 -2.71 -3.32 -17.83
N ARG A 59 -3.18 -3.41 -19.08
CA ARG A 59 -2.39 -3.91 -20.21
C ARG A 59 -1.05 -3.18 -20.46
N THR A 60 -1.01 -1.85 -20.41
CA THR A 60 0.24 -1.08 -20.64
C THR A 60 1.23 -1.15 -19.48
N ALA A 61 0.75 -1.39 -18.25
CA ALA A 61 1.59 -1.46 -17.05
C ALA A 61 1.90 -2.92 -16.61
N TYR A 62 1.02 -3.87 -16.94
CA TYR A 62 1.00 -5.23 -16.42
C TYR A 62 1.40 -6.32 -17.41
N HIS A 63 1.34 -6.13 -18.73
CA HIS A 63 1.69 -7.23 -19.64
C HIS A 63 3.12 -7.73 -19.48
N ARG A 64 4.00 -6.95 -18.83
CA ARG A 64 5.33 -7.43 -18.47
C ARG A 64 5.33 -8.14 -17.11
N ASN A 65 4.55 -7.70 -16.11
CA ASN A 65 4.49 -8.30 -14.76
C ASN A 65 3.66 -9.60 -14.65
N HIS A 66 2.71 -9.84 -15.55
CA HIS A 66 1.89 -11.07 -15.58
C HIS A 66 2.06 -11.85 -16.88
N THR A 67 3.25 -11.78 -17.47
CA THR A 67 3.64 -12.79 -18.46
C THR A 67 3.63 -14.16 -17.80
N PRO A 68 3.06 -15.20 -18.45
CA PRO A 68 3.43 -16.57 -18.14
C PRO A 68 4.97 -16.63 -18.12
N HIS A 69 5.53 -16.99 -16.96
CA HIS A 69 6.97 -16.90 -16.67
C HIS A 69 7.50 -15.48 -16.38
N SER A 70 7.02 -14.81 -15.33
CA SER A 70 7.64 -13.58 -14.80
C SER A 70 9.14 -13.74 -14.54
N GLU A 71 9.57 -14.93 -14.09
CA GLU A 71 10.98 -15.32 -13.93
C GLU A 71 11.82 -15.24 -15.22
N LYS A 72 11.18 -15.34 -16.40
CA LYS A 72 11.85 -15.19 -17.71
C LYS A 72 11.87 -13.73 -18.19
N VAL A 73 11.09 -12.85 -17.57
CA VAL A 73 10.94 -11.45 -17.98
C VAL A 73 11.69 -10.50 -17.04
N TYR A 74 11.75 -10.81 -15.75
CA TYR A 74 12.52 -10.05 -14.77
C TYR A 74 13.59 -10.90 -14.15
N LYS A 75 14.81 -10.36 -14.13
CA LYS A 75 16.01 -11.06 -13.66
C LYS A 75 16.39 -10.69 -12.23
N SER A 76 15.83 -9.61 -11.68
CA SER A 76 16.18 -9.13 -10.34
C SER A 76 15.04 -8.35 -9.68
N TYR A 77 15.13 -8.23 -8.35
CA TYR A 77 14.25 -7.39 -7.54
C TYR A 77 14.26 -5.94 -8.05
N ALA A 78 15.43 -5.40 -8.40
CA ALA A 78 15.57 -4.04 -8.96
C ALA A 78 14.78 -3.82 -10.25
N GLU A 79 14.78 -4.80 -11.18
CA GLU A 79 14.02 -4.69 -12.43
C GLU A 79 12.50 -4.68 -12.19
N ILE A 80 12.04 -5.50 -11.23
CA ILE A 80 10.62 -5.55 -10.84
C ILE A 80 10.22 -4.24 -10.17
N PHE A 81 11.05 -3.74 -9.25
CA PHE A 81 10.79 -2.48 -8.54
C PHE A 81 10.77 -1.29 -9.49
N ASP A 82 11.71 -1.21 -10.46
CA ASP A 82 11.70 -0.18 -11.50
C ASP A 82 10.38 -0.20 -12.31
N GLN A 83 9.87 -1.38 -12.68
CA GLN A 83 8.55 -1.44 -13.33
C GLN A 83 7.45 -0.95 -12.41
N PHE A 84 7.42 -1.40 -11.15
CA PHE A 84 6.45 -0.97 -10.15
C PHE A 84 6.43 0.56 -9.98
N ASP A 85 7.60 1.19 -9.86
CA ASP A 85 7.77 2.63 -9.77
C ASP A 85 7.27 3.37 -11.02
N LYS A 86 7.57 2.83 -12.20
CA LYS A 86 7.03 3.34 -13.47
C LYS A 86 5.51 3.34 -13.47
N MET A 87 4.85 2.38 -12.83
CA MET A 87 3.40 2.37 -12.71
C MET A 87 2.87 3.55 -11.86
N PHE A 88 3.63 4.11 -10.92
CA PHE A 88 3.25 5.35 -10.22
C PHE A 88 3.36 6.54 -11.15
N VAL A 89 4.45 6.64 -11.92
CA VAL A 89 4.67 7.72 -12.89
C VAL A 89 3.56 7.77 -13.94
N ILE A 90 3.17 6.62 -14.49
CA ILE A 90 2.12 6.50 -15.53
C ILE A 90 0.80 7.13 -15.06
N PHE A 91 0.36 6.82 -13.83
CA PHE A 91 -0.98 7.19 -13.35
C PHE A 91 -1.04 8.45 -12.50
N ARG A 92 0.11 8.96 -12.04
CA ARG A 92 0.18 10.09 -11.10
C ARG A 92 -0.64 11.30 -11.56
N ASP A 93 -0.51 11.70 -12.82
CA ASP A 93 -1.25 12.87 -13.33
C ASP A 93 -2.74 12.55 -13.53
N VAL A 94 -3.10 11.36 -14.03
CA VAL A 94 -4.52 10.93 -14.12
C VAL A 94 -5.21 10.94 -12.75
N LEU A 95 -4.58 10.38 -11.72
CA LEU A 95 -5.12 10.36 -10.35
C LEU A 95 -5.16 11.76 -9.72
N SER A 96 -4.35 12.70 -10.20
CA SER A 96 -4.38 14.11 -9.78
C SER A 96 -5.52 14.91 -10.43
N TYR A 97 -6.25 14.33 -11.40
CA TYR A 97 -7.45 14.95 -11.95
C TYR A 97 -8.62 14.81 -10.97
N LYS A 98 -9.11 15.92 -10.42
CA LYS A 98 -10.07 15.99 -9.31
C LYS A 98 -11.31 15.09 -9.48
N PRO A 99 -11.97 14.99 -10.65
CA PRO A 99 -13.05 14.02 -10.87
C PRO A 99 -12.61 12.56 -10.74
N VAL A 100 -11.44 12.21 -11.28
CA VAL A 100 -10.89 10.84 -11.18
C VAL A 100 -10.42 10.54 -9.77
N PHE A 101 -9.78 11.49 -9.08
CA PHE A 101 -9.45 11.38 -7.66
C PHE A 101 -10.67 10.96 -6.82
N LYS A 102 -11.81 11.63 -7.03
CA LYS A 102 -13.06 11.29 -6.34
C LYS A 102 -13.55 9.87 -6.66
N GLN A 103 -13.51 9.48 -7.94
CA GLN A 103 -13.93 8.14 -8.36
C GLN A 103 -13.02 7.05 -7.79
N TYR A 104 -11.70 7.27 -7.85
CA TYR A 104 -10.68 6.35 -7.35
C TYR A 104 -10.90 6.04 -5.86
N PHE A 105 -10.98 7.07 -5.01
CA PHE A 105 -11.12 6.85 -3.57
C PHE A 105 -12.51 6.31 -3.18
N ASN A 106 -13.56 6.64 -3.92
CA ASN A 106 -14.86 5.98 -3.74
C ASN A 106 -14.76 4.49 -4.07
N GLN A 107 -14.16 4.13 -5.20
CA GLN A 107 -14.01 2.74 -5.62
C GLN A 107 -13.14 1.96 -4.64
N MET A 108 -12.04 2.55 -4.15
CA MET A 108 -11.18 1.96 -3.13
C MET A 108 -11.98 1.62 -1.86
N LEU A 109 -12.81 2.54 -1.36
CA LEU A 109 -13.65 2.31 -0.18
C LEU A 109 -14.70 1.22 -0.41
N ILE A 110 -15.32 1.19 -1.60
CA ILE A 110 -16.26 0.13 -2.00
C ILE A 110 -15.56 -1.23 -1.96
N GLU A 111 -14.41 -1.36 -2.62
CA GLU A 111 -13.69 -2.64 -2.70
C GLU A 111 -13.20 -3.12 -1.32
N MET A 112 -12.74 -2.20 -0.47
CA MET A 112 -12.41 -2.53 0.93
C MET A 112 -13.63 -3.05 1.70
N PHE A 113 -14.77 -2.35 1.60
CA PHE A 113 -15.97 -2.70 2.36
C PHE A 113 -16.62 -4.00 1.85
N GLU A 114 -16.62 -4.22 0.53
CA GLU A 114 -17.06 -5.47 -0.10
C GLU A 114 -16.22 -6.67 0.40
N ASP A 115 -14.92 -6.45 0.60
CA ASP A 115 -14.01 -7.42 1.21
C ASP A 115 -14.05 -7.43 2.75
N ARG A 116 -15.11 -6.87 3.35
CA ARG A 116 -15.38 -6.82 4.80
C ARG A 116 -14.32 -6.10 5.65
N ILE A 117 -13.49 -5.26 5.03
CA ILE A 117 -12.56 -4.39 5.75
C ILE A 117 -13.34 -3.22 6.36
N MET A 118 -13.38 -3.16 7.69
CA MET A 118 -14.09 -2.10 8.41
C MET A 118 -13.22 -0.88 8.75
N TYR A 119 -11.89 -0.99 8.66
CA TYR A 119 -10.93 0.04 9.06
C TYR A 119 -9.61 -0.14 8.32
N ALA A 120 -8.92 0.96 7.98
CA ALA A 120 -7.57 0.89 7.45
C ALA A 120 -6.69 2.07 7.90
N GLU A 121 -5.39 1.80 7.96
CA GLU A 121 -4.33 2.78 8.12
C GLU A 121 -3.53 2.81 6.82
N VAL A 122 -3.65 3.91 6.08
CA VAL A 122 -3.11 3.99 4.72
C VAL A 122 -1.90 4.92 4.69
N ARG A 123 -0.82 4.41 4.12
CA ARG A 123 0.40 5.17 3.83
C ARG A 123 0.17 6.01 2.59
N MET A 124 0.06 7.33 2.77
CA MET A 124 -0.22 8.21 1.65
C MET A 124 0.20 9.66 1.90
N ASN A 125 0.42 10.36 0.78
CA ASN A 125 0.55 11.81 0.73
C ASN A 125 -0.44 12.40 -0.25
N PHE A 126 -0.76 13.68 -0.06
CA PHE A 126 -1.64 14.42 -0.96
C PHE A 126 -0.84 15.30 -1.90
N LEU A 127 -1.09 15.14 -3.20
CA LEU A 127 -0.55 16.00 -4.23
C LEU A 127 -1.55 17.10 -4.59
N PRO A 128 -1.09 18.23 -5.17
CA PRO A 128 -1.97 19.19 -5.81
C PRO A 128 -2.84 18.52 -6.88
N LEU A 129 -4.11 18.90 -6.95
CA LEU A 129 -5.03 18.41 -7.97
C LEU A 129 -5.16 19.40 -9.11
N TYR A 130 -5.66 18.93 -10.25
CA TYR A 130 -6.18 19.79 -11.30
C TYR A 130 -7.60 19.40 -11.72
N GLY A 131 -8.30 20.27 -12.43
CA GLY A 131 -9.68 20.06 -12.84
C GLY A 131 -9.96 20.54 -14.27
N PRO A 132 -11.25 20.53 -14.68
CA PRO A 132 -11.69 21.09 -15.95
C PRO A 132 -11.16 22.52 -16.13
N ARG A 133 -10.87 22.90 -17.39
CA ARG A 133 -10.32 24.23 -17.75
C ARG A 133 -8.99 24.56 -17.06
N ASN A 134 -8.17 23.55 -16.76
CA ASN A 134 -6.84 23.67 -16.14
C ASN A 134 -6.83 24.33 -14.75
N ALA A 135 -7.96 24.35 -14.03
CA ALA A 135 -7.98 24.80 -12.64
C ALA A 135 -7.03 23.95 -11.79
N THR A 136 -6.21 24.58 -10.94
CA THR A 136 -5.31 23.89 -10.01
C THR A 136 -5.78 24.06 -8.58
N TYR A 137 -5.50 23.05 -7.74
CA TYR A 137 -5.90 23.03 -6.35
C TYR A 137 -4.72 22.58 -5.49
N PRO A 138 -4.39 23.26 -4.39
CA PRO A 138 -3.30 22.85 -3.52
C PRO A 138 -3.63 21.51 -2.81
N ALA A 139 -2.60 20.81 -2.33
CA ALA A 139 -2.72 19.51 -1.67
C ALA A 139 -3.76 19.47 -0.53
N LYS A 140 -3.90 20.58 0.23
CA LYS A 140 -4.94 20.73 1.28
C LYS A 140 -6.39 20.60 0.77
N VAL A 141 -6.63 20.85 -0.52
CA VAL A 141 -7.95 20.61 -1.14
C VAL A 141 -8.14 19.12 -1.44
N ALA A 142 -7.09 18.43 -1.87
CA ALA A 142 -7.12 16.97 -2.07
C ALA A 142 -7.41 16.24 -0.76
N LEU A 143 -6.71 16.62 0.32
CA LEU A 143 -6.97 16.11 1.67
C LEU A 143 -8.43 16.33 2.09
N ARG A 144 -8.93 17.57 2.02
CA ARG A 144 -10.33 17.87 2.39
C ARG A 144 -11.34 17.08 1.57
N LEU A 145 -11.07 16.90 0.27
CA LEU A 145 -11.93 16.09 -0.60
C LEU A 145 -11.89 14.61 -0.19
N PHE A 146 -10.72 14.06 0.09
CA PHE A 146 -10.57 12.69 0.58
C PHE A 146 -11.31 12.47 1.91
N LEU A 147 -11.13 13.35 2.90
CA LEU A 147 -11.83 13.25 4.18
C LEU A 147 -13.35 13.36 4.02
N LYS A 148 -13.81 14.22 3.10
CA LYS A 148 -15.23 14.31 2.76
C LYS A 148 -15.76 13.00 2.18
N ILE A 149 -15.03 12.38 1.25
CA ILE A 149 -15.38 11.07 0.66
C ILE A 149 -15.49 10.00 1.76
N VAL A 150 -14.48 9.88 2.63
CA VAL A 150 -14.48 8.90 3.73
C VAL A 150 -15.65 9.15 4.69
N LYS A 151 -15.92 10.41 5.05
CA LYS A 151 -17.05 10.79 5.92
C LYS A 151 -18.40 10.41 5.30
N GLU A 152 -18.62 10.74 4.03
CA GLU A 152 -19.84 10.41 3.29
C GLU A 152 -20.02 8.89 3.15
N PHE A 153 -18.94 8.15 2.89
CA PHE A 153 -18.98 6.70 2.81
C PHE A 153 -19.33 6.07 4.15
N LYS A 154 -18.68 6.50 5.23
CA LYS A 154 -18.96 6.05 6.60
C LYS A 154 -20.41 6.28 7.02
N ALA A 155 -21.00 7.42 6.65
CA ALA A 155 -22.40 7.71 6.95
C ALA A 155 -23.38 6.74 6.25
N LYS A 156 -22.99 6.18 5.10
CA LYS A 156 -23.82 5.26 4.30
C LYS A 156 -23.57 3.78 4.60
N HIS A 157 -22.48 3.45 5.29
CA HIS A 157 -22.05 2.07 5.54
C HIS A 157 -21.82 1.85 7.05
N PRO A 158 -22.90 1.63 7.83
CA PRO A 158 -22.78 1.29 9.25
C PRO A 158 -21.83 0.11 9.46
N GLY A 159 -20.94 0.23 10.44
CA GLY A 159 -19.89 -0.76 10.68
C GLY A 159 -18.53 -0.37 10.08
N PHE A 160 -18.48 0.50 9.07
CA PHE A 160 -17.23 1.06 8.58
C PHE A 160 -16.73 2.18 9.52
N LEU A 161 -15.53 2.00 10.08
CA LEU A 161 -14.95 2.93 11.06
C LEU A 161 -14.21 4.10 10.41
N GLY A 162 -13.75 3.93 9.17
CA GLY A 162 -13.04 4.96 8.41
C GLY A 162 -11.59 4.59 8.10
N ILE A 163 -10.81 5.61 7.75
CA ILE A 163 -9.39 5.50 7.42
C ILE A 163 -8.59 6.47 8.28
N LYS A 164 -7.40 6.03 8.70
CA LYS A 164 -6.33 6.91 9.22
C LYS A 164 -5.15 6.93 8.26
N ILE A 165 -4.31 7.94 8.40
CA ILE A 165 -3.24 8.27 7.46
C ILE A 165 -1.91 8.21 8.18
N ILE A 166 -0.99 7.43 7.60
CA ILE A 166 0.44 7.46 7.89
C ILE A 166 1.06 8.28 6.76
N SER A 167 1.60 9.45 7.08
CA SER A 167 2.28 10.28 6.08
C SER A 167 3.58 9.61 5.66
N THR A 168 4.02 9.80 4.42
CA THR A 168 5.23 9.15 3.93
C THR A 168 6.27 10.15 3.44
N ALA A 169 7.53 9.75 3.39
CA ALA A 169 8.52 10.30 2.48
C ALA A 169 9.24 9.14 1.80
N SER A 170 9.80 9.38 0.62
CA SER A 170 10.62 8.35 -0.04
C SER A 170 12.05 8.41 0.50
N LYS A 171 12.69 7.26 0.72
CA LYS A 171 14.09 7.14 1.18
C LYS A 171 15.08 7.72 0.15
N GLU A 172 14.66 7.81 -1.11
CA GLU A 172 15.38 8.42 -2.22
C GLU A 172 15.31 9.96 -2.19
N GLU A 173 14.29 10.57 -1.56
CA GLU A 173 14.17 12.03 -1.42
C GLU A 173 15.36 12.63 -0.64
N THR A 174 15.68 13.90 -0.91
CA THR A 174 16.72 14.62 -0.14
C THR A 174 16.29 14.80 1.31
N THR A 175 17.25 14.92 2.22
CA THR A 175 17.02 15.24 3.64
C THR A 175 16.12 16.47 3.82
N GLN A 176 16.25 17.47 2.95
CA GLN A 176 15.43 18.67 3.00
C GLN A 176 13.97 18.38 2.67
N HIS A 177 13.70 17.61 1.61
CA HIS A 177 12.34 17.21 1.26
C HIS A 177 11.71 16.34 2.37
N ILE A 178 12.45 15.39 2.97
CA ILE A 178 11.95 14.59 4.09
C ILE A 178 11.54 15.49 5.28
N LYS A 179 12.36 16.51 5.61
CA LYS A 179 12.00 17.50 6.65
C LYS A 179 10.73 18.28 6.31
N GLU A 180 10.53 18.63 5.04
CA GLU A 180 9.30 19.29 4.57
C GLU A 180 8.07 18.38 4.69
N ARG A 181 8.22 17.07 4.40
CA ARG A 181 7.17 16.07 4.62
C ARG A 181 6.80 15.95 6.10
N ILE A 182 7.79 15.90 7.00
CA ILE A 182 7.57 15.88 8.45
C ILE A 182 6.86 17.16 8.91
N LYS A 183 7.28 18.33 8.40
CA LYS A 183 6.61 19.61 8.70
C LYS A 183 5.15 19.60 8.23
N GLN A 184 4.88 19.15 7.01
CA GLN A 184 3.53 19.03 6.47
C GLN A 184 2.68 18.05 7.29
N HIS A 185 3.23 16.90 7.69
CA HIS A 185 2.56 15.97 8.59
C HIS A 185 2.13 16.66 9.88
N ARG A 186 3.03 17.41 10.54
CA ARG A 186 2.72 18.16 11.76
C ARG A 186 1.62 19.21 11.55
N GLU A 187 1.64 19.92 10.43
CA GLU A 187 0.58 20.88 10.07
C GLU A 187 -0.78 20.21 9.91
N PHE A 188 -0.85 19.06 9.23
CA PHE A 188 -2.10 18.32 9.08
C PHE A 188 -2.56 17.66 10.38
N ARG A 189 -1.64 17.13 11.18
CA ARG A 189 -1.94 16.52 12.49
C ARG A 189 -2.49 17.55 13.49
N LYS A 190 -2.06 18.80 13.44
CA LYS A 190 -2.66 19.89 14.25
C LYS A 190 -4.15 20.08 13.96
N ILE A 191 -4.56 19.92 12.70
CA ILE A 191 -5.95 20.13 12.26
C ILE A 191 -6.77 18.84 12.40
N TYR A 192 -6.16 17.68 12.15
CA TYR A 192 -6.82 16.37 12.14
C TYR A 192 -6.02 15.34 12.96
N PRO A 193 -5.88 15.52 14.29
CA PRO A 193 -5.02 14.69 15.13
C PRO A 193 -5.47 13.22 15.18
N ASP A 194 -6.76 12.96 15.03
CA ASP A 194 -7.32 11.60 15.01
C ASP A 194 -7.14 10.86 13.68
N ILE A 195 -6.78 11.59 12.62
CA ILE A 195 -6.62 11.05 11.26
C ILE A 195 -5.15 10.84 10.92
N PHE A 196 -4.27 11.80 11.22
CA PHE A 196 -2.84 11.70 10.93
C PHE A 196 -2.11 11.10 12.13
N ILE A 197 -1.84 9.79 12.04
CA ILE A 197 -1.37 8.98 13.17
C ILE A 197 0.13 8.81 13.24
N GLY A 198 0.84 9.02 12.14
CA GLY A 198 2.29 8.97 12.16
C GLY A 198 2.93 9.09 10.80
N PHE A 199 4.16 8.58 10.73
CA PHE A 199 5.06 8.78 9.60
C PHE A 199 5.82 7.51 9.25
N ASP A 200 6.15 7.37 7.98
CA ASP A 200 6.88 6.24 7.42
C ASP A 200 7.83 6.70 6.30
N LEU A 201 8.86 5.90 6.06
CA LEU A 201 9.81 6.05 4.96
C LEU A 201 9.63 4.88 4.00
N ILE A 202 9.21 5.16 2.78
CA ILE A 202 8.93 4.17 1.73
C ILE A 202 10.01 4.24 0.64
N GLY A 203 10.02 3.31 -0.31
CA GLY A 203 10.94 3.29 -1.44
C GLY A 203 11.55 1.91 -1.65
N TYR A 204 12.46 1.80 -2.61
CA TYR A 204 13.17 0.57 -2.87
C TYR A 204 14.23 0.37 -1.78
N GLU A 205 14.02 -0.55 -0.84
CA GLU A 205 14.87 -0.63 0.34
C GLU A 205 16.34 -0.92 -0.01
N ASP A 206 16.60 -1.78 -1.00
CA ASP A 206 17.95 -2.24 -1.36
C ASP A 206 18.84 -1.17 -2.01
N GLU A 207 18.25 -0.13 -2.61
CA GLU A 207 18.99 0.93 -3.33
C GLU A 207 18.75 2.34 -2.75
N SER A 208 18.05 2.44 -1.63
CA SER A 208 17.76 3.72 -0.98
C SER A 208 18.54 3.90 0.32
N LYS A 209 18.45 5.09 0.93
CA LYS A 209 19.15 5.40 2.18
C LYS A 209 18.64 4.50 3.30
N SER A 210 19.56 3.94 4.08
CA SER A 210 19.24 3.19 5.30
C SER A 210 18.54 4.05 6.35
N LEU A 211 17.86 3.40 7.30
CA LEU A 211 17.29 4.08 8.46
C LEU A 211 18.37 4.67 9.36
N TYR A 212 19.56 4.06 9.43
CA TYR A 212 20.72 4.64 10.09
C TYR A 212 21.10 6.00 9.51
N GLU A 213 21.23 6.11 8.17
CA GLU A 213 21.57 7.38 7.51
C GLU A 213 20.51 8.47 7.74
N LEU A 214 19.23 8.07 7.87
CA LEU A 214 18.11 8.97 8.11
C LEU A 214 17.81 9.17 9.61
N SER A 215 18.53 8.48 10.50
CA SER A 215 18.23 8.41 11.94
C SER A 215 18.22 9.79 12.60
N GLN A 216 19.16 10.66 12.26
CA GLN A 216 19.24 12.01 12.84
C GLN A 216 17.98 12.84 12.55
N ILE A 217 17.37 12.66 11.38
CA ILE A 217 16.13 13.37 11.01
C ILE A 217 14.97 12.80 11.83
N LEU A 218 14.89 11.47 11.94
CA LEU A 218 13.83 10.78 12.67
C LEU A 218 13.91 10.99 14.18
N LEU A 219 15.11 11.03 14.76
CA LEU A 219 15.35 11.33 16.18
C LEU A 219 14.94 12.77 16.53
N LYS A 220 15.14 13.73 15.61
CA LYS A 220 14.62 15.11 15.74
C LYS A 220 13.11 15.19 15.53
N ALA A 221 12.48 14.12 15.10
CA ALA A 221 11.06 13.96 14.85
C ALA A 221 10.41 13.03 15.90
N SER A 222 10.94 13.02 17.13
CA SER A 222 10.54 12.12 18.22
C SER A 222 9.10 12.28 18.73
N ASP A 223 8.41 13.36 18.34
CA ASP A 223 6.98 13.58 18.59
C ASP A 223 6.06 12.76 17.65
N LEU A 224 6.61 12.16 16.58
CA LEU A 224 5.87 11.36 15.61
C LEU A 224 5.88 9.88 16.04
N SER A 225 4.75 9.22 15.83
CA SER A 225 4.73 7.75 15.82
C SER A 225 5.27 7.26 14.48
N LEU A 226 6.19 6.30 14.51
CA LEU A 226 6.85 5.77 13.32
C LEU A 226 6.32 4.37 12.96
N PHE A 227 6.12 4.11 11.67
CA PHE A 227 5.57 2.85 11.12
C PHE A 227 6.45 2.33 9.98
N LEU A 228 7.73 2.16 10.27
CA LEU A 228 8.81 2.10 9.28
C LEU A 228 8.79 0.81 8.46
N HIS A 229 8.90 0.94 7.13
CA HIS A 229 9.38 -0.15 6.28
C HIS A 229 10.82 -0.48 6.63
N ALA A 230 11.05 -1.75 6.98
CA ALA A 230 12.35 -2.25 7.36
C ALA A 230 12.49 -3.75 7.06
N GLY A 231 13.60 -4.13 6.46
CA GLY A 231 13.96 -5.52 6.21
C GLY A 231 13.20 -6.16 5.05
N GLU A 232 12.62 -5.40 4.12
CA GLU A 232 12.07 -5.91 2.85
C GLU A 232 13.19 -6.17 1.84
N THR A 233 14.05 -7.13 2.18
CA THR A 233 15.29 -7.39 1.43
C THR A 233 15.65 -8.86 1.43
N ASN A 234 16.26 -9.30 0.32
CA ASN A 234 16.96 -10.58 0.26
C ASN A 234 18.46 -10.44 0.59
N THR A 235 18.99 -9.22 0.70
CA THR A 235 20.39 -8.99 1.06
C THR A 235 20.67 -9.42 2.51
N HIS A 236 21.86 -9.95 2.75
CA HIS A 236 22.30 -10.44 4.05
C HIS A 236 23.51 -9.64 4.53
N LEU A 237 23.58 -9.36 5.84
CA LEU A 237 24.71 -8.64 6.46
C LEU A 237 25.00 -7.29 5.80
N SER A 238 23.92 -6.59 5.39
CA SER A 238 23.98 -5.27 4.75
C SER A 238 23.41 -4.19 5.67
N PRO A 239 23.72 -2.90 5.43
CA PRO A 239 23.05 -1.80 6.13
C PRO A 239 21.52 -1.83 5.99
N ILE A 240 21.00 -2.37 4.89
CA ILE A 240 19.56 -2.49 4.63
C ILE A 240 18.93 -3.55 5.52
N ASP A 241 19.59 -4.71 5.66
CA ASP A 241 19.16 -5.77 6.57
C ASP A 241 19.11 -5.27 8.03
N ASN A 242 20.02 -4.36 8.41
CA ASN A 242 20.03 -3.71 9.72
C ASN A 242 18.89 -2.71 9.94
N ASN A 243 18.11 -2.34 8.93
CA ASN A 243 16.96 -1.43 9.10
C ASN A 243 15.95 -1.97 10.12
N VAL A 244 15.82 -3.29 10.26
CA VAL A 244 14.96 -3.90 11.30
C VAL A 244 15.43 -3.48 12.70
N MET A 245 16.74 -3.54 12.95
CA MET A 245 17.33 -3.11 14.21
C MET A 245 17.14 -1.60 14.41
N ASP A 246 17.42 -0.80 13.39
CA ASP A 246 17.28 0.66 13.46
C ASP A 246 15.83 1.07 13.70
N ALA A 247 14.85 0.41 13.08
CA ALA A 247 13.44 0.66 13.32
C ALA A 247 13.08 0.43 14.79
N LEU A 248 13.63 -0.62 15.42
CA LEU A 248 13.44 -0.89 16.85
C LEU A 248 14.11 0.17 17.75
N LEU A 249 15.31 0.62 17.40
CA LEU A 249 16.04 1.67 18.13
C LEU A 249 15.32 3.02 18.02
N LEU A 250 14.76 3.32 16.85
CA LEU A 250 13.92 4.48 16.57
C LEU A 250 12.50 4.37 17.17
N ARG A 251 12.20 3.29 17.89
CA ARG A 251 10.92 3.03 18.56
C ARG A 251 9.74 3.03 17.59
N ALA A 252 9.93 2.44 16.41
CA ALA A 252 8.84 2.16 15.48
C ALA A 252 7.74 1.37 16.19
N LYS A 253 6.50 1.81 16.01
CA LYS A 253 5.32 1.17 16.60
C LYS A 253 4.99 -0.15 15.92
N ARG A 254 5.26 -0.24 14.62
CA ARG A 254 5.09 -1.43 13.78
C ARG A 254 6.22 -1.48 12.75
N ILE A 255 6.56 -2.68 12.32
CA ILE A 255 7.58 -2.93 11.29
C ILE A 255 6.85 -3.34 10.01
N GLY A 256 7.01 -2.56 8.94
CA GLY A 256 6.52 -2.91 7.61
C GLY A 256 7.37 -4.01 6.99
N HIS A 257 6.73 -5.08 6.52
CA HIS A 257 7.31 -6.29 5.94
C HIS A 257 8.14 -7.11 6.94
N GLY A 258 9.28 -6.59 7.40
CA GLY A 258 10.17 -7.30 8.31
C GLY A 258 10.73 -8.61 7.72
N TYR A 259 10.77 -8.74 6.39
CA TYR A 259 11.06 -9.99 5.69
C TYR A 259 12.36 -10.66 6.17
N SER A 260 13.40 -9.86 6.45
CA SER A 260 14.69 -10.36 6.89
C SER A 260 14.80 -10.70 8.39
N ILE A 261 13.75 -10.48 9.21
CA ILE A 261 13.78 -10.68 10.68
C ILE A 261 14.25 -12.08 11.10
N SER A 262 13.91 -13.13 10.36
CA SER A 262 14.34 -14.51 10.69
C SER A 262 15.86 -14.71 10.68
N ARG A 263 16.61 -13.79 10.07
CA ARG A 263 18.09 -13.79 10.09
C ARG A 263 18.64 -13.17 11.38
N HIS A 264 17.78 -12.55 12.18
CA HIS A 264 18.10 -11.81 13.40
C HIS A 264 17.29 -12.35 14.60
N PRO A 265 17.56 -13.58 15.08
CA PRO A 265 16.73 -14.24 16.09
C PRO A 265 16.59 -13.42 17.39
N LEU A 266 17.65 -12.74 17.82
CA LEU A 266 17.61 -11.85 18.99
C LEU A 266 16.70 -10.63 18.79
N LEU A 267 16.59 -10.13 17.55
CA LEU A 267 15.64 -9.05 17.24
C LEU A 267 14.21 -9.57 17.24
N LEU A 268 13.97 -10.78 16.72
CA LEU A 268 12.65 -11.42 16.79
C LEU A 268 12.19 -11.63 18.26
N ASP A 269 13.07 -12.11 19.14
CA ASP A 269 12.79 -12.19 20.58
C ASP A 269 12.41 -10.83 21.19
N LYS A 270 13.11 -9.78 20.76
CA LYS A 270 12.86 -8.41 21.22
C LYS A 270 11.51 -7.88 20.71
N ILE A 271 11.17 -8.16 19.46
CA ILE A 271 9.90 -7.82 18.82
C ILE A 271 8.74 -8.49 19.56
N MET A 272 8.87 -9.80 19.83
CA MET A 272 7.87 -10.58 20.55
C MET A 272 7.67 -10.10 21.98
N SER A 273 8.76 -9.92 22.74
CA SER A 273 8.69 -9.46 24.14
C SER A 273 8.10 -8.05 24.26
N LYS A 274 8.39 -7.16 23.31
CA LYS A 274 7.82 -5.80 23.25
C LYS A 274 6.45 -5.73 22.58
N LYS A 275 5.95 -6.84 22.01
CA LYS A 275 4.70 -6.91 21.24
C LYS A 275 4.65 -5.87 20.11
N ILE A 276 5.76 -5.67 19.41
CA ILE A 276 5.84 -4.78 18.25
C ILE A 276 5.38 -5.59 17.04
N PRO A 277 4.26 -5.27 16.39
CA PRO A 277 3.74 -6.09 15.31
C PRO A 277 4.56 -5.95 14.02
N ILE A 278 4.63 -7.05 13.30
CA ILE A 278 5.16 -7.14 11.93
C ILE A 278 3.97 -7.14 10.97
N GLU A 279 4.00 -6.24 10.00
CA GLU A 279 3.00 -6.15 8.93
C GLU A 279 3.45 -7.00 7.74
N ILE A 280 2.83 -8.17 7.56
CA ILE A 280 3.18 -9.11 6.49
C ILE A 280 2.30 -8.84 5.28
N CYS A 281 2.91 -8.71 4.10
CA CYS A 281 2.23 -8.50 2.82
C CYS A 281 2.62 -9.62 1.83
N PRO A 282 2.09 -10.85 1.98
CA PRO A 282 2.55 -12.04 1.27
C PRO A 282 2.60 -11.88 -0.24
N LEU A 283 1.52 -11.35 -0.86
CA LEU A 283 1.50 -11.18 -2.30
C LEU A 283 2.59 -10.23 -2.78
N SER A 284 2.78 -9.11 -2.07
CA SER A 284 3.83 -8.14 -2.37
C SER A 284 5.21 -8.82 -2.36
N ASN A 285 5.51 -9.59 -1.31
CA ASN A 285 6.78 -10.31 -1.21
C ASN A 285 7.00 -11.31 -2.36
N GLN A 286 5.96 -12.02 -2.83
CA GLN A 286 6.10 -12.89 -4.00
C GLN A 286 6.36 -12.11 -5.28
N ILE A 287 5.59 -11.05 -5.50
CA ILE A 287 5.59 -10.30 -6.74
C ILE A 287 6.92 -9.59 -6.93
N PHE A 288 7.51 -9.10 -5.85
CA PHE A 288 8.85 -8.53 -5.84
C PHE A 288 9.97 -9.58 -5.91
N GLY A 289 9.64 -10.87 -6.00
CA GLY A 289 10.61 -11.95 -6.13
C GLY A 289 11.41 -12.20 -4.86
N LEU A 290 10.94 -11.72 -3.69
CA LEU A 290 11.60 -12.02 -2.42
C LEU A 290 11.48 -13.49 -2.06
N VAL A 291 10.36 -14.10 -2.43
CA VAL A 291 10.07 -15.53 -2.24
C VAL A 291 9.49 -16.12 -3.52
N GLY A 292 9.99 -17.27 -3.96
CA GLY A 292 9.40 -18.02 -5.08
C GLY A 292 8.19 -18.85 -4.64
N ASP A 293 8.37 -19.63 -3.58
CA ASP A 293 7.35 -20.50 -2.99
C ASP A 293 6.94 -19.99 -1.61
N MET A 294 5.65 -19.70 -1.43
CA MET A 294 5.12 -19.19 -0.15
C MET A 294 5.41 -20.09 1.05
N ARG A 295 5.60 -21.41 0.83
CA ARG A 295 5.97 -22.36 1.88
C ARG A 295 7.36 -22.11 2.47
N THR A 296 8.21 -21.39 1.74
CA THR A 296 9.55 -20.99 2.20
C THR A 296 9.60 -19.56 2.70
N HIS A 297 8.46 -18.89 2.86
CA HIS A 297 8.41 -17.52 3.35
C HIS A 297 8.93 -17.47 4.81
N PRO A 298 9.84 -16.54 5.18
CA PRO A 298 10.48 -16.49 6.51
C PRO A 298 9.47 -16.37 7.66
N ALA A 299 8.34 -15.71 7.40
CA ALA A 299 7.24 -15.61 8.37
C ALA A 299 6.66 -16.95 8.86
N ALA A 300 6.92 -18.09 8.21
CA ALA A 300 6.53 -19.40 8.73
C ALA A 300 7.06 -19.64 10.16
N GLU A 301 8.29 -19.20 10.45
CA GLU A 301 8.87 -19.23 11.79
C GLU A 301 8.06 -18.36 12.77
N TRP A 302 7.66 -17.16 12.35
CA TRP A 302 6.96 -16.19 13.20
C TRP A 302 5.54 -16.66 13.51
N PHE A 303 4.88 -17.32 12.57
CA PHE A 303 3.60 -18.01 12.80
C PHE A 303 3.76 -19.11 13.84
N ALA A 304 4.76 -19.99 13.68
CA ALA A 304 5.02 -21.09 14.61
C ALA A 304 5.33 -20.61 16.03
N ARG A 305 6.00 -19.45 16.15
CA ARG A 305 6.36 -18.82 17.43
C ARG A 305 5.27 -17.92 18.02
N GLY A 306 4.15 -17.73 17.32
CA GLY A 306 3.06 -16.87 17.78
C GLY A 306 3.45 -15.39 17.89
N ALA A 307 4.28 -14.91 16.95
CA ALA A 307 4.72 -13.52 16.92
C ALA A 307 3.54 -12.54 16.74
N PRO A 308 3.70 -11.26 17.10
CA PRO A 308 2.67 -10.25 16.87
C PRO A 308 2.57 -9.93 15.37
N LEU A 309 1.64 -10.57 14.65
CA LEU A 309 1.49 -10.42 13.20
C LEU A 309 0.21 -9.70 12.83
N VAL A 310 0.26 -8.85 11.81
CA VAL A 310 -0.90 -8.31 11.10
C VAL A 310 -0.71 -8.52 9.59
N ILE A 311 -1.78 -8.88 8.88
CA ILE A 311 -1.74 -9.09 7.44
C ILE A 311 -2.15 -7.79 6.74
N GLY A 312 -1.30 -7.32 5.83
CA GLY A 312 -1.53 -6.22 4.92
C GLY A 312 -1.62 -6.70 3.47
N ASN A 313 -2.11 -5.82 2.59
CA ASN A 313 -2.22 -6.07 1.14
C ASN A 313 -1.32 -5.15 0.30
N ASP A 314 -0.58 -4.27 0.97
CA ASP A 314 0.33 -3.28 0.38
C ASP A 314 -0.30 -2.48 -0.79
N ASN A 315 -0.05 -2.89 -2.04
CA ASN A 315 -0.54 -2.22 -3.24
C ASN A 315 -1.43 -3.15 -4.10
N PRO A 316 -2.61 -3.59 -3.63
CA PRO A 316 -3.39 -4.65 -4.29
C PRO A 316 -3.77 -4.32 -5.74
N GLY A 317 -4.04 -3.03 -6.02
CA GLY A 317 -4.34 -2.53 -7.37
C GLY A 317 -3.16 -2.59 -8.36
N ARG A 318 -1.97 -3.06 -7.94
CA ARG A 318 -0.76 -3.28 -8.76
C ARG A 318 -0.55 -4.73 -9.20
N TRP A 319 -1.34 -5.66 -8.68
CA TRP A 319 -1.33 -7.08 -9.07
C TRP A 319 -2.74 -7.66 -9.23
N GLU A 320 -3.68 -6.82 -9.68
CA GLU A 320 -5.11 -7.17 -9.90
C GLU A 320 -5.84 -7.78 -8.69
N ALA A 321 -5.27 -7.67 -7.50
CA ALA A 321 -5.91 -8.05 -6.26
C ALA A 321 -6.86 -6.95 -5.78
N LYS A 322 -7.77 -7.34 -4.88
CA LYS A 322 -8.70 -6.43 -4.20
C LYS A 322 -8.81 -6.81 -2.74
N GLY A 323 -8.98 -5.80 -1.90
CA GLY A 323 -9.07 -6.00 -0.46
C GLY A 323 -7.83 -6.71 0.08
N VAL A 324 -7.99 -7.54 1.10
CA VAL A 324 -6.93 -8.26 1.82
C VAL A 324 -7.15 -9.78 1.83
N SER A 325 -8.31 -10.27 1.35
CA SER A 325 -8.63 -11.71 1.36
C SER A 325 -7.60 -12.58 0.62
N TYR A 326 -7.01 -12.09 -0.47
CA TYR A 326 -5.96 -12.82 -1.19
C TYR A 326 -4.69 -12.98 -0.33
N ASP A 327 -4.26 -11.92 0.34
CA ASP A 327 -3.13 -11.95 1.27
C ASP A 327 -3.41 -12.87 2.47
N PHE A 328 -4.64 -12.87 3.00
CA PHE A 328 -5.05 -13.84 4.03
C PHE A 328 -4.98 -15.29 3.52
N TYR A 329 -5.37 -15.53 2.27
CA TYR A 329 -5.26 -16.86 1.67
C TYR A 329 -3.81 -17.33 1.64
N PHE A 330 -2.88 -16.52 1.13
CA PHE A 330 -1.47 -16.89 1.09
C PHE A 330 -0.84 -16.99 2.49
N ALA A 331 -1.22 -16.11 3.41
CA ALA A 331 -0.77 -16.20 4.80
C ALA A 331 -1.20 -17.51 5.47
N LEU A 332 -2.45 -17.95 5.27
CA LEU A 332 -2.99 -19.14 5.93
C LEU A 332 -2.64 -20.44 5.23
N MET A 333 -2.71 -20.47 3.89
CA MET A 333 -2.54 -21.70 3.10
C MET A 333 -1.10 -21.90 2.63
N GLY A 334 -0.34 -20.81 2.50
CA GLY A 334 1.04 -20.85 2.00
C GLY A 334 2.08 -20.78 3.12
N ILE A 335 1.88 -19.87 4.07
CA ILE A 335 2.92 -19.53 5.08
C ILE A 335 2.67 -20.21 6.43
N ALA A 336 1.43 -20.19 6.91
CA ALA A 336 1.11 -20.71 8.24
C ALA A 336 1.33 -22.24 8.30
N PRO A 337 1.67 -22.80 9.49
CA PRO A 337 1.82 -24.23 9.66
C PRO A 337 0.55 -25.01 9.27
N GLU A 338 0.70 -26.28 8.89
CA GLU A 338 -0.42 -27.15 8.49
C GLU A 338 -1.53 -27.23 9.55
N TYR A 339 -1.17 -27.17 10.84
CA TYR A 339 -2.12 -27.17 11.95
C TYR A 339 -2.77 -25.81 12.21
N ALA A 340 -2.53 -24.79 11.36
CA ALA A 340 -3.20 -23.51 11.45
C ALA A 340 -4.71 -23.71 11.29
N SER A 341 -5.44 -23.19 12.27
CA SER A 341 -6.88 -23.40 12.37
C SER A 341 -7.63 -22.08 12.19
N LEU A 342 -8.96 -22.16 12.32
CA LEU A 342 -9.80 -20.98 12.46
C LEU A 342 -9.35 -20.05 13.61
N GLY A 343 -8.67 -20.60 14.62
CA GLY A 343 -8.04 -19.83 15.69
C GLY A 343 -6.91 -18.92 15.18
N THR A 344 -6.10 -19.37 14.22
CA THR A 344 -5.05 -18.57 13.58
C THR A 344 -5.64 -17.40 12.82
N LEU A 345 -6.65 -17.66 11.96
CA LEU A 345 -7.39 -16.61 11.26
C LEU A 345 -7.97 -15.59 12.26
N LYS A 346 -8.64 -16.07 13.32
CA LYS A 346 -9.20 -15.21 14.36
C LYS A 346 -8.13 -14.34 15.02
N LYS A 347 -6.97 -14.90 15.35
CA LYS A 347 -5.87 -14.16 15.99
C LYS A 347 -5.35 -13.05 15.08
N LEU A 348 -5.10 -13.34 13.80
CA LEU A 348 -4.66 -12.34 12.82
C LEU A 348 -5.68 -11.19 12.66
N VAL A 349 -6.97 -11.53 12.57
CA VAL A 349 -8.05 -10.53 12.47
C VAL A 349 -8.13 -9.68 13.73
N TRP A 350 -8.04 -10.27 14.94
CA TRP A 350 -8.04 -9.51 16.20
C TRP A 350 -6.79 -8.64 16.37
N ASN A 351 -5.63 -9.15 15.96
CA ASN A 351 -4.37 -8.41 16.00
C ASN A 351 -4.47 -7.10 15.19
N SER A 352 -5.17 -7.10 14.05
CA SER A 352 -5.36 -5.89 13.25
C SER A 352 -6.02 -4.73 14.02
N ILE A 353 -6.92 -5.03 14.97
CA ILE A 353 -7.54 -4.03 15.85
C ILE A 353 -6.66 -3.76 17.06
N GLU A 354 -6.08 -4.80 17.66
CA GLU A 354 -5.21 -4.69 18.85
C GLU A 354 -4.05 -3.73 18.60
N TYR A 355 -3.41 -3.86 17.44
CA TYR A 355 -2.23 -3.11 17.01
C TYR A 355 -2.54 -1.86 16.17
N SER A 356 -3.82 -1.49 16.05
CA SER A 356 -4.23 -0.25 15.39
C SER A 356 -4.03 0.99 16.28
N GLU A 357 -3.89 2.14 15.63
CA GLU A 357 -3.90 3.48 16.23
C GLU A 357 -5.32 4.06 16.40
N LEU A 358 -6.29 3.17 16.61
CA LEU A 358 -7.59 3.54 17.12
C LEU A 358 -7.47 4.02 18.58
N SER A 359 -8.20 5.08 18.94
CA SER A 359 -8.31 5.49 20.35
C SER A 359 -8.95 4.38 21.18
N LYS A 360 -8.79 4.39 22.52
CA LYS A 360 -9.37 3.37 23.40
C LYS A 360 -10.88 3.15 23.14
N MET A 361 -11.63 4.23 22.93
CA MET A 361 -13.06 4.18 22.62
C MET A 361 -13.34 3.63 21.21
N GLN A 362 -12.58 4.08 20.21
CA GLN A 362 -12.70 3.55 18.84
C GLN A 362 -12.40 2.05 18.80
N ARG A 363 -11.35 1.60 19.50
CA ARG A 363 -10.96 0.19 19.59
C ARG A 363 -12.01 -0.68 20.27
N ARG A 364 -12.62 -0.19 21.37
CA ARG A 364 -13.77 -0.87 22.00
C ARG A 364 -14.94 -1.03 21.04
N THR A 365 -15.24 0.01 20.26
CA THR A 365 -16.30 -0.03 19.23
C THR A 365 -15.94 -1.02 18.13
N ALA A 366 -14.68 -1.01 17.67
CA ALA A 366 -14.16 -1.94 16.67
C ALA A 366 -14.30 -3.40 17.11
N PHE A 367 -13.88 -3.75 18.33
CA PHE A 367 -14.05 -5.12 18.83
C PHE A 367 -15.52 -5.54 18.98
N LYS A 368 -16.43 -4.63 19.33
CA LYS A 368 -17.87 -4.93 19.37
C LYS A 368 -18.42 -5.27 17.99
N ILE A 369 -18.08 -4.46 16.98
CA ILE A 369 -18.47 -4.70 15.59
C ILE A 369 -17.86 -6.03 15.13
N LEU A 370 -16.54 -6.19 15.27
CA LEU A 370 -15.82 -7.38 14.84
C LEU A 370 -16.38 -8.65 15.49
N LYS A 371 -16.69 -8.64 16.79
CA LYS A 371 -17.25 -9.81 17.47
C LYS A 371 -18.59 -10.22 16.85
N ARG A 372 -19.48 -9.26 16.57
CA ARG A 372 -20.78 -9.51 15.94
C ARG A 372 -20.63 -10.06 14.52
N GLU A 373 -19.78 -9.44 13.70
CA GLU A 373 -19.53 -9.90 12.33
C GLU A 373 -18.88 -11.28 12.32
N TRP A 374 -17.94 -11.54 13.24
CA TRP A 374 -17.31 -12.84 13.42
C TRP A 374 -18.32 -13.92 13.81
N ASP A 375 -19.21 -13.66 14.76
CA ASP A 375 -20.23 -14.64 15.18
C ASP A 375 -21.19 -14.97 14.03
N THR A 376 -21.50 -13.98 13.19
CA THR A 376 -22.29 -14.18 11.96
C THR A 376 -21.53 -15.04 10.95
N PHE A 377 -20.24 -14.77 10.77
CA PHE A 377 -19.35 -15.58 9.93
C PHE A 377 -19.26 -17.03 10.41
N ILE A 378 -19.08 -17.28 11.71
CA ILE A 378 -19.04 -18.62 12.30
C ILE A 378 -20.34 -19.38 12.06
N LYS A 379 -21.50 -18.74 12.27
CA LYS A 379 -22.81 -19.37 11.99
C LYS A 379 -22.93 -19.78 10.52
N ARG A 380 -22.53 -18.89 9.61
CA ARG A 380 -22.57 -19.15 8.16
C ARG A 380 -21.63 -20.27 7.73
N VAL A 381 -20.41 -20.31 8.25
CA VAL A 381 -19.45 -21.38 7.93
C VAL A 381 -19.91 -22.71 8.54
N GLY A 382 -20.41 -22.69 9.77
CA GLY A 382 -20.96 -23.88 10.42
C GLY A 382 -22.12 -24.51 9.62
N SER A 383 -23.00 -23.69 9.05
CA SER A 383 -24.09 -24.18 8.18
C SER A 383 -23.65 -24.69 6.80
N LEU A 384 -22.37 -24.51 6.42
CA LEU A 384 -21.82 -25.07 5.17
C LEU A 384 -21.11 -26.41 5.39
N LEU A 385 -20.83 -26.77 6.64
CA LEU A 385 -20.17 -28.01 7.03
C LEU A 385 -21.17 -29.12 7.43
N HIS A 386 -22.45 -28.76 7.53
CA HIS A 386 -23.60 -29.64 7.70
C HIS A 386 -24.46 -29.52 6.45
#